data_AF-A0A1S2LQ50-F1
#
_entry.id   AF-A0A1S2LQ50-F1
#
_cell.length_a   1.000
_cell.length_b   1.000
_cell.length_c   1.000
_cell.angle_alpha   90.00
_cell.angle_beta   90.00
_cell.angle_gamma   90.00
#
_symmetry.space_group_name_H-M   'P 1'
#
loop_
_entity.id
_entity.type
_entity.pdbx_description
1 polymer ?
#
loop_
_entity_poly.entity_id
_entity_poly.type
_entity_poly.pdbx_seq_one_letter_code
_entity_poly.pdbx_strand_id
1 'polypeptide(L)'
;MRQGSDKELIDLISQIDQKEKQRKTNKPTAADEEVDKNSKVFTIKPEENDGYITVKNNEIFIKDGEDNGQQPSLIPNDNLTTLVNGKQIDSETIVSEGDEIRIKELSNSSPYHILISEDKLKVTFQLKKKLILKEAAPTVKLKVDVIEITPSLEIQSELLKVREDLIQLGIRLEINLSAIMTELLQPTFEEIVIVQGSPPVQGKDGFVEYYFKNKKEEVYEEVGGKINFKNRFKIPTVEAGNIIGKVHEAIEGKEGVNVFGESIYPKKPKPVNIRAKENVNILSNGQIVMKLISSKILLVT
;
A
#
# COMPACT_ATOMS: atom_id res chain seq x y z
N MET A 1 -10.85 -5.69 -41.41
CA MET A 1 -10.58 -6.78 -40.44
C MET A 1 -11.38 -6.58 -39.15
N ARG A 2 -12.73 -6.54 -39.23
CA ARG A 2 -13.62 -6.31 -38.06
C ARG A 2 -14.77 -7.35 -37.99
N GLN A 3 -14.56 -8.54 -38.55
CA GLN A 3 -15.55 -9.62 -38.53
C GLN A 3 -15.06 -10.89 -37.80
N GLY A 4 -13.86 -10.85 -37.21
CA GLY A 4 -13.28 -11.97 -36.45
C GLY A 4 -13.63 -11.94 -34.95
N SER A 5 -13.64 -10.76 -34.32
CA SER A 5 -13.80 -10.61 -32.86
C SER A 5 -15.20 -10.94 -32.35
N ASP A 6 -16.24 -10.68 -33.14
CA ASP A 6 -17.63 -10.91 -32.71
C ASP A 6 -17.98 -12.40 -32.75
N LYS A 7 -17.35 -13.18 -33.63
CA LYS A 7 -17.53 -14.64 -33.67
C LYS A 7 -16.87 -15.34 -32.48
N GLU A 8 -15.70 -14.84 -32.04
CA GLU A 8 -15.00 -15.37 -30.88
C GLU A 8 -15.75 -15.08 -29.56
N LEU A 9 -16.37 -13.90 -29.45
CA LEU A 9 -17.21 -13.54 -28.29
C LEU A 9 -18.48 -14.39 -28.20
N ILE A 10 -19.15 -14.65 -29.33
CA ILE A 10 -20.37 -15.48 -29.36
C ILE A 10 -20.05 -16.94 -29.04
N ASP A 11 -18.90 -17.45 -29.49
CA ASP A 11 -18.47 -18.81 -29.18
C ASP A 11 -18.10 -18.97 -27.70
N LEU A 12 -17.48 -17.95 -27.09
CA LEU A 12 -17.16 -17.95 -25.67
C LEU A 12 -18.41 -17.92 -24.78
N ILE A 13 -19.43 -17.14 -25.17
CA ILE A 13 -20.72 -17.08 -24.46
C ILE A 13 -21.45 -18.44 -24.54
N SER A 14 -21.44 -19.08 -25.71
CA SER A 14 -22.06 -20.41 -25.91
C SER A 14 -21.39 -21.50 -25.05
N GLN A 15 -20.06 -21.45 -24.90
CA GLN A 15 -19.32 -22.42 -24.07
C GLN A 15 -19.56 -22.25 -22.57
N ILE A 16 -19.81 -21.02 -22.09
CA ILE A 16 -20.15 -20.73 -20.69
C ILE A 16 -21.55 -21.28 -20.36
N ASP A 17 -22.51 -21.06 -21.26
CA ASP A 17 -23.90 -21.53 -21.10
C ASP A 17 -24.01 -23.07 -21.06
N GLN A 18 -23.16 -23.76 -21.84
CA GLN A 18 -23.07 -25.22 -21.81
C GLN A 18 -22.41 -25.76 -20.53
N LYS A 19 -21.41 -25.04 -19.98
CA LYS A 19 -20.79 -25.39 -18.69
C LYS A 19 -21.72 -25.18 -17.50
N GLU A 20 -22.59 -24.17 -17.53
CA GLU A 20 -23.59 -23.95 -16.47
C GLU A 20 -24.70 -25.02 -16.50
N LYS A 21 -25.10 -25.49 -17.68
CA LYS A 21 -26.09 -26.59 -17.81
C LYS A 21 -25.54 -27.94 -17.33
N GLN A 22 -24.23 -28.21 -17.50
CA GLN A 22 -23.60 -29.43 -16.97
C GLN A 22 -23.38 -29.38 -15.45
N ARG A 23 -23.19 -28.20 -14.84
CA ARG A 23 -23.09 -28.05 -13.38
C ARG A 23 -24.40 -28.31 -12.64
N LYS A 24 -25.55 -28.09 -13.28
CA LYS A 24 -26.88 -28.31 -12.66
C LYS A 24 -27.36 -29.78 -12.67
N THR A 25 -26.60 -30.72 -13.24
CA THR A 25 -26.99 -32.15 -13.32
C THR A 25 -26.22 -33.09 -12.40
N ASN A 26 -25.23 -32.62 -11.64
CA ASN A 26 -24.50 -33.48 -10.70
C ASN A 26 -25.07 -33.36 -9.28
N LYS A 27 -25.86 -34.36 -8.93
CA LYS A 27 -26.37 -34.65 -7.58
C LYS A 27 -25.18 -34.88 -6.62
N PRO A 28 -25.18 -34.34 -5.38
CA PRO A 28 -24.08 -34.61 -4.45
C PRO A 28 -24.20 -36.04 -3.91
N THR A 29 -23.16 -36.83 -4.12
CA THR A 29 -22.92 -38.12 -3.47
C THR A 29 -22.29 -37.90 -2.08
N ALA A 30 -22.64 -38.78 -1.15
CA ALA A 30 -22.15 -38.81 0.21
C ALA A 30 -20.63 -39.05 0.28
N ALA A 31 -19.88 -38.02 0.64
CA ALA A 31 -18.57 -38.08 1.30
C ALA A 31 -18.17 -36.63 1.57
N ASP A 32 -18.21 -36.23 2.84
CA ASP A 32 -17.36 -35.20 3.47
C ASP A 32 -17.87 -34.99 4.91
N GLU A 33 -17.80 -36.07 5.70
CA GLU A 33 -17.81 -35.99 7.16
C GLU A 33 -16.36 -36.07 7.64
N GLU A 34 -15.66 -34.94 7.72
CA GLU A 34 -14.62 -34.74 8.73
C GLU A 34 -14.68 -33.28 9.19
N VAL A 35 -15.53 -33.03 10.19
CA VAL A 35 -15.62 -31.74 10.88
C VAL A 35 -14.78 -31.78 12.16
N ASP A 36 -13.84 -30.85 12.16
CA ASP A 36 -12.98 -30.38 13.24
C ASP A 36 -13.67 -30.34 14.62
N LYS A 37 -13.12 -31.11 15.55
CA LYS A 37 -13.59 -31.25 16.94
C LYS A 37 -12.88 -30.23 17.84
N ASN A 38 -13.21 -28.94 17.79
CA ASN A 38 -13.00 -28.07 18.97
C ASN A 38 -13.70 -26.70 19.06
N SER A 39 -14.96 -26.59 18.61
CA SER A 39 -15.81 -25.45 19.00
C SER A 39 -17.30 -25.81 18.96
N LYS A 40 -17.78 -26.54 19.97
CA LYS A 40 -19.22 -26.75 20.16
C LYS A 40 -19.86 -25.52 20.80
N VAL A 41 -20.32 -24.59 19.96
CA VAL A 41 -21.38 -23.67 20.38
C VAL A 41 -22.67 -24.49 20.39
N PHE A 42 -23.23 -24.74 21.57
CA PHE A 42 -24.48 -25.46 21.72
C PHE A 42 -25.63 -24.54 21.27
N THR A 43 -26.13 -24.76 20.05
CA THR A 43 -27.39 -24.14 19.59
C THR A 43 -28.55 -24.88 20.26
N ILE A 44 -29.28 -24.22 21.16
CA ILE A 44 -30.43 -24.81 21.85
C ILE A 44 -31.64 -24.60 20.95
N LYS A 45 -32.13 -25.68 20.33
CA LYS A 45 -33.38 -25.63 19.57
C LYS A 45 -34.54 -25.28 20.52
N PRO A 46 -35.39 -24.30 20.20
CA PRO A 46 -36.53 -23.94 21.03
C PRO A 46 -37.53 -25.10 21.13
N GLU A 47 -38.08 -25.32 22.32
CA GLU A 47 -39.27 -26.14 22.53
C GLU A 47 -40.56 -25.33 22.21
N GLU A 48 -41.73 -25.96 22.32
CA GLU A 48 -43.02 -25.40 21.86
C GLU A 48 -43.35 -24.02 22.45
N ASN A 49 -43.04 -23.82 23.74
CA ASN A 49 -43.32 -22.58 24.46
C ASN A 49 -42.09 -21.68 24.61
N ASP A 50 -40.91 -22.14 24.17
CA ASP A 50 -39.69 -21.35 24.29
C ASP A 50 -39.71 -20.17 23.32
N GLY A 51 -39.23 -19.03 23.80
CA GLY A 51 -38.90 -17.91 22.93
C GLY A 51 -37.65 -18.21 22.12
N TYR A 52 -37.46 -17.50 21.03
CA TYR A 52 -36.33 -17.75 20.14
C TYR A 52 -35.81 -16.49 19.49
N ILE A 53 -34.55 -16.58 19.07
CA ILE A 53 -33.88 -15.63 18.20
C ILE A 53 -33.55 -16.34 16.89
N THR A 54 -33.78 -15.70 15.77
CA THR A 54 -33.32 -16.15 14.45
C THR A 54 -32.72 -14.98 13.69
N VAL A 55 -31.69 -15.24 12.92
CA VAL A 55 -31.11 -14.27 12.00
C VAL A 55 -31.50 -14.68 10.61
N LYS A 56 -32.18 -13.77 9.89
CA LYS A 56 -32.56 -13.97 8.50
C LYS A 56 -32.48 -12.68 7.71
N ASN A 57 -31.90 -12.73 6.51
CA ASN A 57 -31.78 -11.58 5.61
C ASN A 57 -31.08 -10.38 6.27
N ASN A 58 -30.03 -10.62 7.07
CA ASN A 58 -29.30 -9.59 7.81
C ASN A 58 -30.16 -8.84 8.86
N GLU A 59 -31.24 -9.46 9.35
CA GLU A 59 -32.09 -8.94 10.42
C GLU A 59 -32.20 -9.96 11.56
N ILE A 60 -32.33 -9.47 12.79
CA ILE A 60 -32.55 -10.29 13.99
C ILE A 60 -34.05 -10.26 14.27
N PHE A 61 -34.66 -11.44 14.34
CA PHE A 61 -36.03 -11.61 14.77
C PHE A 61 -36.04 -12.30 16.14
N ILE A 62 -36.80 -11.73 17.06
CA ILE A 62 -37.00 -12.25 18.41
C ILE A 62 -38.47 -12.65 18.52
N LYS A 63 -38.75 -13.76 19.20
CA LYS A 63 -40.06 -14.13 19.69
C LYS A 63 -39.96 -14.41 21.19
N ASP A 64 -40.85 -13.83 21.99
CA ASP A 64 -40.87 -14.05 23.43
C ASP A 64 -41.35 -15.49 23.76
N GLY A 65 -40.86 -16.03 24.87
CA GLY A 65 -41.35 -17.30 25.39
C GLY A 65 -42.71 -17.14 26.07
N GLU A 66 -43.56 -18.15 25.94
CA GLU A 66 -44.91 -18.18 26.52
C GLU A 66 -44.95 -19.10 27.76
N ASP A 67 -45.85 -18.83 28.70
CA ASP A 67 -46.02 -19.58 29.95
C ASP A 67 -44.70 -19.83 30.73
N ASN A 68 -44.22 -21.07 30.77
CA ASN A 68 -43.01 -21.52 31.45
C ASN A 68 -41.82 -21.71 30.48
N GLY A 69 -41.95 -21.26 29.23
CA GLY A 69 -40.89 -21.34 28.23
C GLY A 69 -39.70 -20.45 28.55
N GLN A 70 -38.53 -20.85 28.06
CA GLN A 70 -37.30 -20.08 28.21
C GLN A 70 -37.37 -18.79 27.41
N GLN A 71 -36.86 -17.71 27.99
CA GLN A 71 -36.73 -16.43 27.29
C GLN A 71 -35.47 -16.41 26.42
N PRO A 72 -35.52 -15.79 25.23
CA PRO A 72 -34.38 -15.74 24.35
C PRO A 72 -33.27 -14.87 24.94
N SER A 73 -32.02 -15.21 24.63
CA SER A 73 -30.85 -14.44 25.09
C SER A 73 -29.78 -14.29 24.02
N LEU A 74 -29.11 -13.14 24.04
CA LEU A 74 -27.95 -12.82 23.23
C LEU A 74 -26.66 -13.02 24.02
N ILE A 75 -25.70 -13.68 23.39
CA ILE A 75 -24.33 -13.81 23.89
C ILE A 75 -23.46 -12.89 23.02
N PRO A 76 -22.75 -11.91 23.60
CA PRO A 76 -21.87 -11.04 22.84
C PRO A 76 -20.70 -11.82 22.22
N ASN A 77 -20.14 -11.23 21.17
CA ASN A 77 -18.91 -11.69 20.54
C ASN A 77 -17.82 -10.65 20.83
N ASP A 78 -16.68 -11.09 21.34
CA ASP A 78 -15.61 -10.20 21.79
C ASP A 78 -15.07 -9.28 20.69
N ASN A 79 -15.28 -9.64 19.41
CA ASN A 79 -14.88 -8.84 18.26
C ASN A 79 -15.98 -7.89 17.75
N LEU A 80 -17.17 -7.89 18.38
CA LEU A 80 -18.33 -7.10 17.95
C LEU A 80 -18.91 -6.27 19.10
N THR A 81 -19.37 -5.07 18.78
CA THR A 81 -20.07 -4.23 19.74
C THR A 81 -21.57 -4.43 19.59
N THR A 82 -22.13 -5.34 20.39
CA THR A 82 -23.58 -5.59 20.45
C THR A 82 -24.24 -4.61 21.43
N LEU A 83 -25.25 -3.89 20.96
CA LEU A 83 -26.06 -2.96 21.74
C LEU A 83 -27.50 -3.50 21.84
N VAL A 84 -28.05 -3.50 23.05
CA VAL A 84 -29.47 -3.77 23.34
C VAL A 84 -30.06 -2.50 23.92
N ASN A 85 -31.08 -1.93 23.27
CA ASN A 85 -31.70 -0.64 23.64
C ASN A 85 -30.66 0.49 23.85
N GLY A 86 -29.64 0.51 22.98
CA GLY A 86 -28.55 1.48 23.02
C GLY A 86 -27.44 1.22 24.04
N LYS A 87 -27.58 0.21 24.92
CA LYS A 87 -26.56 -0.16 25.92
C LYS A 87 -25.74 -1.35 25.42
N GLN A 88 -24.43 -1.26 25.52
CA GLN A 88 -23.54 -2.39 25.20
C GLN A 88 -23.70 -3.52 26.22
N ILE A 89 -23.78 -4.74 25.72
CA ILE A 89 -23.77 -5.96 26.53
C ILE A 89 -22.36 -6.56 26.56
N ASP A 90 -21.97 -7.09 27.72
CA ASP A 90 -20.66 -7.72 27.97
C ASP A 90 -20.78 -9.19 28.41
N SER A 91 -22.01 -9.66 28.60
CA SER A 91 -22.37 -10.99 29.07
C SER A 91 -23.71 -11.42 28.48
N GLU A 92 -24.07 -12.70 28.66
CA GLU A 92 -25.37 -13.24 28.23
C GLU A 92 -26.51 -12.37 28.76
N THR A 93 -27.31 -11.83 27.85
CA THR A 93 -28.37 -10.87 28.16
C THR A 93 -29.69 -11.39 27.60
N ILE A 94 -30.70 -11.51 28.45
CA ILE A 94 -32.07 -11.84 28.05
C ILE A 94 -32.64 -10.67 27.25
N VAL A 95 -33.32 -10.98 26.14
CA VAL A 95 -33.92 -10.00 25.23
C VAL A 95 -35.39 -10.33 24.97
N SER A 96 -36.14 -9.33 24.50
CA SER A 96 -37.57 -9.47 24.17
C SER A 96 -37.91 -8.88 22.79
N GLU A 97 -39.11 -9.17 22.27
CA GLU A 97 -39.60 -8.71 20.96
C GLU A 97 -39.53 -7.18 20.76
N GLY A 98 -39.69 -6.43 21.85
CA GLY A 98 -39.65 -4.96 21.83
C GLY A 98 -38.25 -4.36 21.87
N ASP A 99 -37.20 -5.17 22.05
CA ASP A 99 -35.84 -4.68 22.20
C ASP A 99 -35.21 -4.27 20.86
N GLU A 100 -34.50 -3.14 20.87
CA GLU A 100 -33.70 -2.72 19.74
C GLU A 100 -32.29 -3.31 19.81
N ILE A 101 -31.94 -4.18 18.86
CA ILE A 101 -30.62 -4.79 18.75
C ILE A 101 -29.81 -4.10 17.64
N ARG A 102 -28.62 -3.59 17.97
CA ARG A 102 -27.69 -2.99 16.99
C ARG A 102 -26.29 -3.55 17.14
N ILE A 103 -25.66 -3.89 16.01
CA ILE A 103 -24.25 -4.26 15.93
C ILE A 103 -23.49 -3.10 15.30
N LYS A 104 -22.60 -2.45 16.05
CA LYS A 104 -21.95 -1.20 15.56
C LYS A 104 -21.16 -1.42 14.27
N GLU A 105 -20.53 -2.57 14.11
CA GLU A 105 -19.68 -2.88 12.96
C GLU A 105 -20.48 -3.05 11.65
N LEU A 106 -21.80 -3.26 11.74
CA LEU A 106 -22.70 -3.33 10.58
C LEU A 106 -23.19 -1.94 10.12
N SER A 107 -22.73 -0.86 10.75
CA SER A 107 -23.07 0.51 10.35
C SER A 107 -22.60 0.81 8.93
N ASN A 108 -23.40 1.58 8.18
CA ASN A 108 -23.09 1.99 6.81
C ASN A 108 -21.86 2.91 6.76
N SER A 109 -20.68 2.33 6.65
CA SER A 109 -19.44 3.04 6.28
C SER A 109 -19.25 3.02 4.76
N SER A 110 -18.40 3.91 4.24
CA SER A 110 -18.04 3.90 2.81
C SER A 110 -17.51 2.50 2.42
N PRO A 111 -17.97 1.93 1.29
CA PRO A 111 -17.57 0.60 0.85
C PRO A 111 -16.11 0.54 0.39
N TYR A 112 -15.39 1.65 0.39
CA TYR A 112 -13.97 1.72 0.02
C TYR A 112 -13.16 2.62 0.96
N HIS A 113 -11.85 2.57 0.79
CA HIS A 113 -10.90 3.57 1.27
C HIS A 113 -10.14 4.18 0.10
N ILE A 114 -9.84 5.48 0.22
CA ILE A 114 -8.89 6.18 -0.64
C ILE A 114 -7.75 6.65 0.25
N LEU A 115 -6.52 6.24 -0.07
CA LEU A 115 -5.34 6.60 0.70
C LEU A 115 -4.37 7.38 -0.17
N ILE A 116 -3.72 8.38 0.42
CA ILE A 116 -2.67 9.16 -0.22
C ILE A 116 -1.37 8.79 0.47
N SER A 117 -0.35 8.43 -0.30
CA SER A 117 0.96 8.08 0.25
C SER A 117 1.60 9.27 0.97
N GLU A 118 2.44 9.02 1.98
CA GLU A 118 3.10 10.07 2.76
C GLU A 118 3.94 11.04 1.90
N ASP A 119 4.59 10.51 0.86
CA ASP A 119 5.36 11.27 -0.13
C ASP A 119 4.48 12.03 -1.14
N LYS A 120 3.16 11.86 -1.06
CA LYS A 120 2.15 12.44 -1.95
C LYS A 120 2.32 12.05 -3.43
N LEU A 121 3.03 10.96 -3.72
CA LEU A 121 3.26 10.49 -5.08
C LEU A 121 2.22 9.48 -5.57
N LYS A 122 1.38 8.93 -4.70
CA LYS A 122 0.39 7.91 -5.07
C LYS A 122 -0.93 8.15 -4.36
N VAL A 123 -2.01 7.84 -5.07
CA VAL A 123 -3.34 7.62 -4.48
C VAL A 123 -3.73 6.19 -4.76
N THR A 124 -4.20 5.50 -3.73
CA THR A 124 -4.69 4.14 -3.83
C THR A 124 -6.16 4.06 -3.47
N PHE A 125 -6.83 3.09 -4.06
CA PHE A 125 -8.22 2.73 -3.82
C PHE A 125 -8.25 1.30 -3.33
N GLN A 126 -9.06 1.03 -2.31
CA GLN A 126 -9.29 -0.33 -1.82
C GLN A 126 -10.76 -0.52 -1.55
N LEU A 127 -11.38 -1.50 -2.22
CA LEU A 127 -12.74 -1.91 -1.90
C LEU A 127 -12.75 -2.75 -0.62
N LYS A 128 -13.77 -2.58 0.20
CA LYS A 128 -13.98 -3.36 1.42
C LYS A 128 -15.04 -4.44 1.19
N LYS A 129 -14.87 -5.54 1.90
CA LYS A 129 -15.96 -6.47 2.12
C LYS A 129 -17.00 -5.84 3.04
N LYS A 130 -18.25 -6.24 2.85
CA LYS A 130 -19.37 -5.85 3.70
C LYS A 130 -19.57 -6.92 4.77
N LEU A 131 -19.70 -6.50 6.02
CA LEU A 131 -20.13 -7.38 7.10
C LEU A 131 -21.65 -7.51 7.06
N ILE A 132 -22.14 -8.73 7.28
CA ILE A 132 -23.55 -9.04 7.50
C ILE A 132 -23.69 -10.01 8.67
N LEU A 133 -24.85 -10.02 9.32
CA LEU A 133 -25.16 -11.02 10.34
C LEU A 133 -25.10 -12.43 9.73
N LYS A 134 -24.51 -13.36 10.49
CA LYS A 134 -24.50 -14.77 10.14
C LYS A 134 -25.90 -15.36 10.35
N GLU A 135 -26.45 -15.94 9.29
CA GLU A 135 -27.75 -16.63 9.34
C GLU A 135 -27.80 -17.67 10.46
N ALA A 136 -28.91 -17.71 11.17
CA ALA A 136 -29.11 -18.59 12.31
C ALA A 136 -30.56 -19.09 12.34
N ALA A 137 -30.72 -20.41 12.39
CA ALA A 137 -32.01 -21.03 12.66
C ALA A 137 -32.54 -20.60 14.06
N PRO A 138 -33.86 -20.69 14.31
CA PRO A 138 -34.43 -20.39 15.62
C PRO A 138 -33.67 -21.08 16.76
N THR A 139 -33.25 -20.31 17.75
CA THR A 139 -32.48 -20.76 18.92
C THR A 139 -32.85 -19.95 20.15
N VAL A 140 -32.87 -20.58 21.34
CA VAL A 140 -33.11 -19.87 22.62
C VAL A 140 -31.91 -18.98 22.98
N LYS A 141 -30.70 -19.40 22.61
CA LYS A 141 -29.47 -18.64 22.85
C LYS A 141 -28.77 -18.38 21.53
N LEU A 142 -28.52 -17.11 21.20
CA LEU A 142 -27.79 -16.72 19.99
C LEU A 142 -26.50 -16.02 20.39
N LYS A 143 -25.35 -16.61 20.01
CA LYS A 143 -24.10 -15.87 19.95
C LYS A 143 -24.10 -15.02 18.69
N VAL A 144 -24.04 -13.70 18.85
CA VAL A 144 -23.99 -12.77 17.71
C VAL A 144 -22.72 -13.04 16.90
N ASP A 145 -22.87 -13.20 15.59
CA ASP A 145 -21.74 -13.45 14.70
C ASP A 145 -22.00 -12.80 13.34
N VAL A 146 -20.91 -12.48 12.64
CA VAL A 146 -20.97 -11.83 11.32
C VAL A 146 -20.12 -12.59 10.33
N ILE A 147 -20.44 -12.42 9.05
CA ILE A 147 -19.62 -12.91 7.94
C ILE A 147 -19.32 -11.77 6.99
N GLU A 148 -18.19 -11.87 6.31
CA GLU A 148 -17.81 -10.96 5.23
C GLU A 148 -18.40 -11.44 3.90
N ILE A 149 -19.00 -10.51 3.16
CA ILE A 149 -19.48 -10.74 1.79
C ILE A 149 -18.96 -9.66 0.84
N THR A 150 -18.97 -9.98 -0.45
CA THR A 150 -18.81 -8.95 -1.48
C THR A 150 -20.02 -8.01 -1.45
N PRO A 151 -19.82 -6.69 -1.35
CA PRO A 151 -20.93 -5.75 -1.38
C PRO A 151 -21.64 -5.77 -2.73
N SER A 152 -22.98 -5.74 -2.71
CA SER A 152 -23.77 -5.49 -3.92
C SER A 152 -23.79 -3.99 -4.20
N LEU A 153 -23.07 -3.55 -5.23
CA LEU A 153 -22.87 -2.14 -5.56
C LEU A 153 -23.53 -1.76 -6.88
N GLU A 154 -24.11 -0.56 -6.94
CA GLU A 154 -24.50 0.05 -8.19
C GLU A 154 -23.30 0.79 -8.79
N ILE A 155 -22.61 0.12 -9.72
CA ILE A 155 -21.27 0.50 -10.19
C ILE A 155 -21.19 1.96 -10.68
N GLN A 156 -22.20 2.43 -11.43
CA GLN A 156 -22.21 3.80 -11.95
C GLN A 156 -22.31 4.83 -10.82
N SER A 157 -23.17 4.58 -9.83
CA SER A 157 -23.32 5.46 -8.67
C SER A 157 -22.02 5.48 -7.83
N GLU A 158 -21.43 4.32 -7.59
CA GLU A 158 -20.18 4.24 -6.82
C GLU A 158 -19.00 4.89 -7.54
N LEU A 159 -18.87 4.72 -8.85
CA LEU A 159 -17.81 5.37 -9.61
C LEU A 159 -17.92 6.91 -9.55
N LEU A 160 -19.15 7.45 -9.57
CA LEU A 160 -19.38 8.89 -9.40
C LEU A 160 -18.97 9.38 -8.01
N LYS A 161 -19.33 8.63 -6.95
CA LYS A 161 -18.91 8.96 -5.58
C LYS A 161 -17.39 8.93 -5.43
N VAL A 162 -16.72 7.89 -5.93
CA VAL A 162 -15.24 7.81 -5.89
C VAL A 162 -14.61 9.03 -6.57
N ARG A 163 -15.17 9.45 -7.71
CA ARG A 163 -14.70 10.66 -8.40
C ARG A 163 -14.92 11.93 -7.58
N GLU A 164 -16.08 12.07 -6.95
CA GLU A 164 -16.39 13.20 -6.08
C GLU A 164 -15.45 13.26 -4.88
N ASP A 165 -15.18 12.13 -4.23
CA ASP A 165 -14.24 12.01 -3.13
C ASP A 165 -12.82 12.42 -3.55
N LEU A 166 -12.35 11.97 -4.72
CA LEU A 166 -11.04 12.37 -5.26
C LEU A 166 -10.95 13.88 -5.53
N ILE A 167 -12.03 14.49 -6.00
CA ILE A 167 -12.11 15.95 -6.21
C ILE A 167 -12.06 16.68 -4.86
N GLN A 168 -12.82 16.21 -3.85
CA GLN A 168 -12.81 16.80 -2.51
C GLN A 168 -11.46 16.69 -1.82
N LEU A 169 -10.73 15.59 -2.07
CA LEU A 169 -9.34 15.40 -1.63
C LEU A 169 -8.34 16.31 -2.38
N GLY A 170 -8.78 17.01 -3.43
CA GLY A 170 -7.94 17.94 -4.19
C GLY A 170 -6.99 17.27 -5.17
N ILE A 171 -7.26 16.01 -5.55
CA ILE A 171 -6.45 15.28 -6.53
C ILE A 171 -6.60 15.93 -7.90
N ARG A 172 -5.47 16.20 -8.58
CA ARG A 172 -5.46 16.95 -9.86
C ARG A 172 -4.83 16.19 -11.02
N LEU A 173 -4.11 15.10 -10.75
CA LEU A 173 -3.54 14.26 -11.79
C LEU A 173 -4.58 13.31 -12.39
N GLU A 174 -4.20 12.66 -13.49
CA GLU A 174 -5.04 11.69 -14.18
C GLU A 174 -5.41 10.50 -13.28
N ILE A 175 -6.70 10.17 -13.27
CA ILE A 175 -7.27 9.07 -12.49
C ILE A 175 -7.40 7.85 -13.41
N ASN A 176 -6.86 6.71 -12.97
CA ASN A 176 -7.05 5.43 -13.63
C ASN A 176 -8.46 4.89 -13.34
N LEU A 177 -9.46 5.45 -14.03
CA LEU A 177 -10.86 5.04 -13.92
C LEU A 177 -11.06 3.57 -14.31
N SER A 178 -10.24 3.05 -15.24
CA SER A 178 -10.32 1.65 -15.65
C SER A 178 -9.96 0.68 -14.52
N ALA A 179 -8.98 1.03 -13.68
CA ALA A 179 -8.61 0.22 -12.52
C ALA A 179 -9.74 0.22 -11.48
N ILE A 180 -10.33 1.38 -11.18
CA ILE A 180 -11.47 1.49 -10.26
C ILE A 180 -12.65 0.66 -10.78
N MET A 181 -13.01 0.82 -12.05
CA MET A 181 -14.13 0.09 -12.66
C MET A 181 -13.90 -1.42 -12.64
N THR A 182 -12.67 -1.87 -12.91
CA THR A 182 -12.31 -3.30 -12.85
C THR A 182 -12.49 -3.84 -11.43
N GLU A 183 -12.00 -3.12 -10.43
CA GLU A 183 -12.12 -3.51 -9.02
C GLU A 183 -13.59 -3.52 -8.55
N LEU A 184 -14.43 -2.58 -9.01
CA LEU A 184 -15.86 -2.57 -8.68
C LEU A 184 -16.63 -3.73 -9.34
N LEU A 185 -16.22 -4.17 -10.53
CA LEU A 185 -16.85 -5.27 -11.27
C LEU A 185 -16.37 -6.65 -10.81
N GLN A 186 -15.08 -6.77 -10.52
CA GLN A 186 -14.41 -8.00 -10.13
C GLN A 186 -13.51 -7.73 -8.92
N PRO A 187 -14.11 -7.62 -7.72
CA PRO A 187 -13.38 -7.27 -6.51
C PRO A 187 -12.22 -8.21 -6.19
N THR A 188 -11.03 -7.63 -6.05
CA THR A 188 -9.87 -8.30 -5.46
C THR A 188 -9.76 -7.98 -3.97
N PHE A 189 -10.34 -6.86 -3.53
CA PHE A 189 -10.21 -6.25 -2.19
C PHE A 189 -8.78 -5.82 -1.83
N GLU A 190 -7.88 -5.85 -2.81
CA GLU A 190 -6.51 -5.40 -2.66
C GLU A 190 -6.40 -3.89 -2.89
N GLU A 191 -5.32 -3.31 -2.39
CA GLU A 191 -5.01 -1.91 -2.62
C GLU A 191 -4.50 -1.70 -4.05
N ILE A 192 -5.21 -0.89 -4.84
CA ILE A 192 -4.86 -0.59 -6.22
C ILE A 192 -4.44 0.87 -6.39
N VAL A 193 -3.37 1.13 -7.14
CA VAL A 193 -2.92 2.50 -7.46
C VAL A 193 -3.84 3.07 -8.54
N ILE A 194 -4.51 4.18 -8.21
CA ILE A 194 -5.45 4.86 -9.10
C ILE A 194 -4.95 6.22 -9.58
N VAL A 195 -3.95 6.81 -8.92
CA VAL A 195 -3.30 8.05 -9.35
C VAL A 195 -1.83 7.98 -9.02
N GLN A 196 -0.98 8.44 -9.95
CA GLN A 196 0.47 8.41 -9.77
C GLN A 196 1.11 9.73 -10.20
N GLY A 197 1.83 10.34 -9.27
CA GLY A 197 2.75 11.44 -9.52
C GLY A 197 4.10 10.98 -10.05
N SER A 198 4.94 11.95 -10.43
CA SER A 198 6.32 11.70 -10.84
C SER A 198 7.28 12.18 -9.75
N PRO A 199 8.18 11.32 -9.24
CA PRO A 199 9.21 11.76 -8.31
C PRO A 199 10.23 12.68 -9.00
N PRO A 200 10.87 13.62 -8.27
CA PRO A 200 11.95 14.43 -8.82
C PRO A 200 13.16 13.56 -9.17
N VAL A 201 13.81 13.88 -10.29
CA VAL A 201 15.10 13.29 -10.66
C VAL A 201 16.20 14.11 -9.99
N GLN A 202 16.95 13.49 -9.08
CA GLN A 202 18.03 14.19 -8.38
C GLN A 202 19.18 14.54 -9.33
N GLY A 203 19.74 15.73 -9.15
CA GLY A 203 20.96 16.16 -9.82
C GLY A 203 22.21 15.50 -9.23
N LYS A 204 23.38 15.87 -9.76
CA LYS A 204 24.68 15.41 -9.27
C LYS A 204 25.53 16.59 -8.86
N ASP A 205 26.11 16.54 -7.67
CA ASP A 205 27.06 17.55 -7.21
C ASP A 205 28.28 17.58 -8.13
N GLY A 206 28.83 18.79 -8.32
CA GLY A 206 30.11 18.94 -8.97
C GLY A 206 31.22 18.40 -8.07
N PHE A 207 32.26 17.83 -8.67
CA PHE A 207 33.40 17.30 -7.93
C PHE A 207 34.69 17.39 -8.75
N VAL A 208 35.82 17.27 -8.07
CA VAL A 208 37.11 17.14 -8.74
C VAL A 208 37.52 15.67 -8.73
N GLU A 209 37.70 15.12 -9.92
CA GLU A 209 38.34 13.82 -10.10
C GLU A 209 39.85 14.01 -10.15
N TYR A 210 40.58 13.42 -9.22
CA TYR A 210 42.04 13.49 -9.18
C TYR A 210 42.64 12.25 -9.83
N TYR A 211 43.58 12.45 -10.75
CA TYR A 211 44.29 11.36 -11.44
C TYR A 211 45.60 10.96 -10.76
N PHE A 212 45.87 11.50 -9.57
CA PHE A 212 47.01 11.13 -8.73
C PHE A 212 46.53 10.56 -7.40
N LYS A 213 47.34 9.68 -6.81
CA LYS A 213 47.08 9.16 -5.47
C LYS A 213 47.28 10.28 -4.45
N ASN A 214 46.19 10.73 -3.82
CA ASN A 214 46.21 11.73 -2.76
C ASN A 214 46.62 11.13 -1.38
N LYS A 215 47.43 10.06 -1.38
CA LYS A 215 47.96 9.43 -0.16
C LYS A 215 49.39 9.93 0.07
N LYS A 216 49.63 10.54 1.22
CA LYS A 216 50.98 10.68 1.77
C LYS A 216 51.47 9.25 2.07
N GLU A 217 52.32 8.69 1.21
CA GLU A 217 53.02 7.46 1.54
C GLU A 217 54.14 7.82 2.54
N GLU A 218 54.05 7.26 3.76
CA GLU A 218 55.15 7.27 4.70
C GLU A 218 56.23 6.33 4.18
N VAL A 219 57.34 6.89 3.73
CA VAL A 219 58.50 6.13 3.29
C VAL A 219 59.59 6.29 4.33
N TYR A 220 60.04 5.17 4.90
CA TYR A 220 61.18 5.09 5.78
C TYR A 220 62.39 4.66 4.95
N GLU A 221 63.29 5.59 4.61
CA GLU A 221 64.59 5.24 4.01
C GLU A 221 65.62 4.99 5.11
N GLU A 222 66.15 3.77 5.15
CA GLU A 222 67.20 3.36 6.05
C GLU A 222 68.55 3.39 5.29
N VAL A 223 69.41 4.35 5.62
CA VAL A 223 70.78 4.41 5.09
C VAL A 223 71.75 4.25 6.26
N GLY A 224 72.39 3.08 6.36
CA GLY A 224 73.42 2.81 7.37
C GLY A 224 72.94 2.72 8.82
N GLY A 225 71.69 2.29 9.06
CA GLY A 225 71.19 1.99 10.42
C GLY A 225 70.71 3.19 11.25
N LYS A 226 70.54 4.38 10.64
CA LYS A 226 69.86 5.52 11.27
C LYS A 226 68.66 5.95 10.44
N ILE A 227 67.47 5.86 11.03
CA ILE A 227 66.21 6.33 10.41
C ILE A 227 66.29 7.86 10.28
N ASN A 228 66.32 8.37 9.05
CA ASN A 228 66.38 9.79 8.78
C ASN A 228 64.97 10.41 8.84
N PHE A 229 64.60 10.91 10.03
CA PHE A 229 63.27 11.45 10.30
C PHE A 229 62.92 12.76 9.55
N LYS A 230 63.85 13.34 8.78
CA LYS A 230 63.62 14.59 8.04
C LYS A 230 62.84 14.43 6.73
N ASN A 231 62.64 13.21 6.21
CA ASN A 231 62.05 12.97 4.88
C ASN A 231 60.88 11.96 4.87
N ARG A 232 60.02 11.98 5.91
CA ARG A 232 58.94 10.97 6.08
C ARG A 232 57.78 11.03 5.07
N PHE A 233 57.74 12.01 4.17
CA PHE A 233 56.60 12.18 3.24
C PHE A 233 57.10 12.29 1.80
N LYS A 234 56.85 11.24 1.00
CA LYS A 234 57.07 11.32 -0.45
C LYS A 234 55.85 12.01 -1.05
N ILE A 235 56.01 13.28 -1.41
CA ILE A 235 54.97 14.03 -2.12
C ILE A 235 55.00 13.56 -3.57
N PRO A 236 53.86 13.11 -4.15
CA PRO A 236 53.82 12.71 -5.54
C PRO A 236 54.29 13.87 -6.43
N THR A 237 55.33 13.62 -7.21
CA THR A 237 55.90 14.59 -8.15
C THR A 237 55.29 14.32 -9.52
N VAL A 238 54.81 15.38 -10.16
CA VAL A 238 54.13 15.37 -11.46
C VAL A 238 54.86 16.34 -12.38
N GLU A 239 55.01 15.97 -13.65
CA GLU A 239 55.73 16.80 -14.62
C GLU A 239 54.86 17.95 -15.13
N ALA A 240 55.50 19.04 -15.55
CA ALA A 240 54.79 20.12 -16.21
C ALA A 240 54.08 19.59 -17.47
N GLY A 241 52.83 20.00 -17.67
CA GLY A 241 51.98 19.51 -18.76
C GLY A 241 51.16 18.25 -18.42
N ASN A 242 51.40 17.59 -17.28
CA ASN A 242 50.55 16.46 -16.88
C ASN A 242 49.17 16.94 -16.43
N ILE A 243 48.13 16.20 -16.86
CA ILE A 243 46.76 16.34 -16.36
C ILE A 243 46.69 15.63 -15.01
N ILE A 244 46.46 16.39 -13.94
CA ILE A 244 46.41 15.89 -12.57
C ILE A 244 44.97 15.71 -12.07
N GLY A 245 43.98 16.15 -12.84
CA GLY A 245 42.58 15.91 -12.54
C GLY A 245 41.63 16.57 -13.53
N LYS A 246 40.33 16.39 -13.28
CA LYS A 246 39.25 16.97 -14.04
C LYS A 246 38.17 17.49 -13.11
N VAL A 247 37.74 18.73 -13.34
CA VAL A 247 36.58 19.31 -12.71
C VAL A 247 35.34 18.79 -13.43
N HIS A 248 34.43 18.16 -12.69
CA HIS A 248 33.11 17.78 -13.16
C HIS A 248 32.11 18.78 -12.61
N GLU A 249 31.40 19.48 -13.50
CA GLU A 249 30.38 20.44 -13.12
C GLU A 249 29.16 19.77 -12.50
N ALA A 250 28.42 20.54 -11.70
CA ALA A 250 27.18 20.07 -11.13
C ALA A 250 26.11 19.89 -12.22
N ILE A 251 25.33 18.81 -12.12
CA ILE A 251 24.26 18.48 -13.06
C ILE A 251 22.93 18.74 -12.37
N GLU A 252 22.13 19.65 -12.93
CA GLU A 252 20.78 19.95 -12.44
C GLU A 252 19.86 18.73 -12.46
N GLY A 253 19.03 18.63 -11.43
CA GLY A 253 17.95 17.65 -11.38
C GLY A 253 16.76 18.07 -12.24
N LYS A 254 15.74 17.20 -12.31
CA LYS A 254 14.44 17.53 -12.92
C LYS A 254 13.35 17.53 -11.85
N GLU A 255 12.45 18.50 -11.93
CA GLU A 255 11.27 18.52 -11.07
C GLU A 255 10.36 17.32 -11.34
N GLY A 256 9.74 16.84 -10.26
CA GLY A 256 8.63 15.90 -10.30
C GLY A 256 7.31 16.63 -10.09
N VAL A 257 6.19 15.90 -10.08
CA VAL A 257 4.86 16.41 -9.74
C VAL A 257 4.15 15.45 -8.78
N ASN A 258 3.57 15.97 -7.70
CA ASN A 258 2.78 15.17 -6.76
C ASN A 258 1.33 14.99 -7.25
N VAL A 259 0.53 14.17 -6.55
CA VAL A 259 -0.86 13.87 -6.93
C VAL A 259 -1.81 15.08 -6.89
N PHE A 260 -1.43 16.14 -6.19
CA PHE A 260 -2.14 17.42 -6.13
C PHE A 260 -1.76 18.38 -7.27
N GLY A 261 -0.82 17.98 -8.15
CA GLY A 261 -0.33 18.81 -9.24
C GLY A 261 0.75 19.82 -8.83
N GLU A 262 1.36 19.67 -7.65
CA GLU A 262 2.41 20.56 -7.15
C GLU A 262 3.80 20.06 -7.58
N SER A 263 4.67 20.97 -8.02
CA SER A 263 6.06 20.65 -8.36
C SER A 263 6.84 20.17 -7.13
N ILE A 264 7.55 19.05 -7.27
CA ILE A 264 8.51 18.56 -6.29
C ILE A 264 9.91 18.88 -6.81
N TYR A 265 10.64 19.75 -6.13
CA TYR A 265 11.97 20.15 -6.57
C TYR A 265 13.05 19.15 -6.11
N PRO A 266 14.00 18.77 -6.99
CA PRO A 266 15.17 18.02 -6.57
C PRO A 266 16.04 18.87 -5.65
N LYS A 267 16.93 18.22 -4.90
CA LYS A 267 17.93 18.94 -4.12
C LYS A 267 18.82 19.73 -5.08
N LYS A 268 19.06 21.01 -4.77
CA LYS A 268 19.98 21.84 -5.54
C LYS A 268 21.37 21.21 -5.51
N PRO A 269 21.95 20.84 -6.67
CA PRO A 269 23.31 20.33 -6.74
C PRO A 269 24.29 21.35 -6.19
N LYS A 270 25.34 20.87 -5.53
CA LYS A 270 26.42 21.74 -5.05
C LYS A 270 27.43 21.97 -6.17
N PRO A 271 27.72 23.22 -6.55
CA PRO A 271 28.79 23.51 -7.48
C PRO A 271 30.15 23.23 -6.83
N VAL A 272 31.10 22.75 -7.64
CA VAL A 272 32.50 22.64 -7.23
C VAL A 272 33.21 23.95 -7.54
N ASN A 273 33.60 24.67 -6.50
CA ASN A 273 34.39 25.89 -6.64
C ASN A 273 35.87 25.55 -6.46
N ILE A 274 36.63 25.54 -7.55
CA ILE A 274 38.08 25.34 -7.51
C ILE A 274 38.81 26.63 -7.92
N ARG A 275 39.90 26.94 -7.22
CA ARG A 275 40.83 28.01 -7.61
C ARG A 275 42.19 27.41 -7.92
N ALA A 276 42.72 27.76 -9.09
CA ALA A 276 44.09 27.42 -9.44
C ALA A 276 45.06 28.07 -8.45
N LYS A 277 45.95 27.27 -7.85
CA LYS A 277 47.06 27.78 -7.03
C LYS A 277 48.30 27.96 -7.89
N GLU A 278 49.34 28.55 -7.31
CA GLU A 278 50.68 28.60 -7.92
C GLU A 278 51.07 27.21 -8.44
N ASN A 279 51.49 27.17 -9.71
CA ASN A 279 51.93 25.98 -10.45
C ASN A 279 50.83 25.06 -11.01
N VAL A 280 49.55 25.43 -10.90
CA VAL A 280 48.44 24.70 -11.52
C VAL A 280 47.70 25.63 -12.49
N ASN A 281 47.29 25.10 -13.64
CA ASN A 281 46.41 25.77 -14.57
C ASN A 281 45.12 24.96 -14.74
N ILE A 282 43.97 25.64 -14.78
CA ILE A 282 42.67 24.99 -15.05
C ILE A 282 42.26 25.43 -16.44
N LEU A 283 42.17 24.46 -17.36
CA LEU A 283 41.77 24.69 -18.74
C LEU A 283 40.25 24.91 -18.83
N SER A 284 39.80 25.53 -19.93
CA SER A 284 38.38 25.80 -20.19
C SER A 284 37.51 24.54 -20.26
N ASN A 285 38.09 23.38 -20.55
CA ASN A 285 37.43 22.08 -20.56
C ASN A 285 37.40 21.39 -19.17
N GLY A 286 37.78 22.10 -18.11
CA GLY A 286 37.83 21.59 -16.74
C GLY A 286 39.05 20.72 -16.41
N GLN A 287 39.98 20.51 -17.35
CA GLN A 287 41.22 19.77 -17.05
C GLN A 287 42.16 20.60 -16.17
N ILE A 288 42.71 19.96 -15.14
CA ILE A 288 43.68 20.54 -14.22
C ILE A 288 45.08 20.09 -14.66
N VAL A 289 45.93 21.04 -15.02
CA VAL A 289 47.26 20.79 -15.62
C VAL A 289 48.37 21.43 -14.78
N MET A 290 49.48 20.73 -14.61
CA MET A 290 50.65 21.27 -13.93
C MET A 290 51.44 22.25 -14.82
N LYS A 291 51.82 23.40 -14.26
CA LYS A 291 52.55 24.47 -14.97
C LYS A 291 54.07 24.38 -14.83
N LEU A 292 54.59 23.83 -13.72
CA LEU A 292 56.03 23.85 -13.41
C LEU A 292 56.57 22.47 -12.99
N ILE A 293 57.79 22.20 -13.45
CA ILE A 293 58.57 20.99 -13.19
C ILE A 293 58.98 21.04 -11.71
N SER A 294 58.48 20.10 -10.89
CA SER A 294 58.80 19.91 -9.46
C SER A 294 58.25 20.95 -8.47
N SER A 295 56.93 20.97 -8.24
CA SER A 295 56.34 21.77 -7.14
C SER A 295 55.31 20.99 -6.33
N LYS A 296 55.24 21.27 -5.02
CA LYS A 296 54.34 20.62 -4.06
C LYS A 296 52.88 20.92 -4.41
N ILE A 297 52.07 19.88 -4.65
CA ILE A 297 50.62 20.03 -4.86
C ILE A 297 49.96 20.39 -3.51
N LEU A 298 49.39 21.58 -3.43
CA LEU A 298 48.55 22.02 -2.30
C LEU A 298 47.22 22.51 -2.86
N LEU A 299 46.33 21.62 -3.30
CA LEU A 299 44.96 22.01 -3.64
C LEU A 299 44.18 22.17 -2.33
N VAL A 300 43.50 23.31 -2.17
CA VAL A 300 42.53 23.51 -1.10
C VAL A 300 41.16 23.42 -1.74
N THR A 301 40.40 22.42 -1.31
CA THR A 301 38.97 22.24 -1.54
C THR A 301 38.18 23.23 -0.72
#